data_AF-A0A961XHW0-F1
#
_entry.id   AF-A0A961XHW0-F1
#
_cell.length_a   1.000
_cell.length_b   1.000
_cell.length_c   1.000
_cell.angle_alpha   90.00
_cell.angle_beta   90.00
_cell.angle_gamma   90.00
#
_symmetry.space_group_name_H-M   'P 1'
#
loop_
_entity.id
_entity.type
_entity.pdbx_description
1 polymer ?
#
loop_
_entity_poly.entity_id
_entity_poly.type
_entity_poly.pdbx_seq_one_letter_code
_entity_poly.pdbx_strand_id
1 'polypeptide(L)'
;ADGYGGYEPQWNLVSAFQVRLEPVAGFSATLARTLEAGVTHKVTLRSRPDVATGMELRKAGRRFEIVTIRDPDETGRYLQLDCREVQQAG
;
A
#
# COMPACT_ATOMS: atom_id res chain seq x y z
N ALA A 1 -14.50 32.38 17.89
CA ALA A 1 -14.53 31.03 18.50
C ALA A 1 -14.44 30.02 17.36
N ASP A 2 -13.39 29.19 17.39
CA ASP A 2 -12.86 28.21 16.42
C ASP A 2 -13.61 27.96 15.09
N GLY A 3 -13.04 28.12 13.89
CA GLY A 3 -11.63 28.00 13.53
C GLY A 3 -11.20 26.59 13.11
N TYR A 4 -12.13 25.64 12.92
CA TYR A 4 -11.78 24.31 12.42
C TYR A 4 -11.75 24.26 10.90
N GLY A 5 -10.59 24.60 10.34
CA GLY A 5 -10.19 24.21 8.98
C GLY A 5 -9.99 22.70 8.93
N GLY A 6 -11.08 21.94 8.78
CA GLY A 6 -11.03 20.50 8.55
C GLY A 6 -10.47 20.23 7.15
N TYR A 7 -9.20 19.86 7.07
CA TYR A 7 -8.65 19.29 5.84
C TYR A 7 -9.17 17.85 5.72
N GLU A 8 -10.19 17.66 4.89
CA GLU A 8 -10.64 16.32 4.51
C GLU A 8 -9.68 15.77 3.43
N PRO A 9 -9.00 14.64 3.65
CA PRO A 9 -8.15 14.05 2.62
C PRO A 9 -9.02 13.59 1.45
N GLN A 10 -8.99 14.33 0.34
CA GLN A 10 -9.65 13.93 -0.90
C GLN A 10 -8.80 12.89 -1.62
N TRP A 11 -9.21 11.62 -1.56
CA TRP A 11 -8.58 10.55 -2.32
C TRP A 11 -8.99 10.64 -3.79
N ASN A 12 -8.09 11.10 -4.65
CA ASN A 12 -8.32 11.12 -6.09
C ASN A 12 -7.77 9.84 -6.74
N LEU A 13 -8.57 9.19 -7.61
CA LEU A 13 -8.12 8.02 -8.35
C LEU A 13 -7.06 8.44 -9.38
N VAL A 14 -5.81 8.00 -9.18
CA VAL A 14 -4.69 8.32 -10.10
C VAL A 14 -4.75 7.46 -11.36
N SER A 15 -4.94 6.14 -11.23
CA SER A 15 -4.97 5.20 -12.37
C SER A 15 -5.45 3.80 -11.95
N ALA A 16 -5.97 3.02 -12.91
CA ALA A 16 -6.28 1.60 -12.75
C ALA A 16 -5.30 0.74 -13.57
N PHE A 17 -4.81 -0.36 -12.99
CA PHE A 17 -3.80 -1.21 -13.62
C PHE A 17 -3.81 -2.64 -13.07
N GLN A 18 -3.18 -3.56 -13.82
CA GLN A 18 -3.03 -4.94 -13.41
C GLN A 18 -1.78 -5.12 -12.56
N VAL A 19 -1.90 -5.90 -11.49
CA VAL A 19 -0.83 -6.23 -10.55
C VAL A 19 -0.92 -7.69 -10.15
N ARG A 20 0.21 -8.24 -9.70
CA ARG A 20 0.22 -9.46 -8.88
C ARG A 20 0.06 -9.04 -7.43
N LEU A 21 -0.97 -9.54 -6.74
CA LEU A 21 -1.21 -9.27 -5.32
C LEU A 21 -1.13 -10.60 -4.56
N GLU A 22 -0.21 -10.67 -3.62
CA GLU A 22 0.13 -11.89 -2.87
C GLU A 22 -0.02 -11.61 -1.36
N PRO A 23 -0.83 -12.37 -0.62
CA PRO A 23 -0.84 -12.29 0.83
C PRO A 23 0.49 -12.84 1.38
N VAL A 24 1.04 -12.19 2.40
CA VAL A 24 2.21 -12.71 3.10
C VAL A 24 1.74 -13.82 4.05
N ALA A 25 1.77 -15.07 3.58
CA ALA A 25 1.39 -16.23 4.38
C ALA A 25 2.35 -16.40 5.58
N GLY A 26 1.82 -16.38 6.81
CA GLY A 26 2.60 -16.47 8.05
C GLY A 26 2.34 -15.38 9.09
N PHE A 27 1.34 -14.52 8.87
CA PHE A 27 0.99 -13.42 9.79
C PHE A 27 0.26 -13.91 11.06
N SER A 28 0.96 -14.63 11.94
CA SER A 28 0.58 -14.67 13.36
C SER A 28 0.93 -13.30 13.96
N ALA A 29 -0.04 -12.63 14.59
CA ALA A 29 0.12 -11.31 15.21
C ALA A 29 1.38 -11.16 16.10
N THR A 30 1.92 -12.28 16.59
CA THR A 30 3.12 -12.40 17.43
C THR A 30 4.43 -12.03 16.71
N LEU A 31 4.55 -12.20 15.39
CA LEU A 31 5.78 -11.85 14.62
C LEU A 31 5.76 -10.41 14.06
N ALA A 32 4.72 -9.63 14.34
CA ALA A 32 4.61 -8.24 13.89
C ALA A 32 5.56 -7.27 14.63
N ARG A 33 6.30 -7.74 15.63
CA ARG A 33 7.01 -6.86 16.57
C ARG A 33 8.41 -6.42 16.12
N THR A 34 9.02 -7.01 15.10
CA THR A 34 10.47 -6.80 14.89
C THR A 34 10.88 -6.16 13.57
N LEU A 35 10.19 -6.32 12.44
CA LEU A 35 10.57 -5.59 11.22
C LEU A 35 9.29 -5.26 10.41
N GLU A 36 8.98 -3.96 10.31
CA GLU A 36 7.85 -3.38 9.55
C GLU A 36 6.46 -3.89 10.00
N ALA A 37 6.08 -3.57 11.25
CA ALA A 37 4.80 -3.93 11.86
C ALA A 37 3.59 -3.52 10.98
N GLY A 38 3.10 -4.44 10.14
CA GLY A 38 1.84 -4.27 9.42
C GLY A 38 1.83 -4.62 7.93
N VAL A 39 2.94 -5.06 7.33
CA VAL A 39 2.92 -5.51 5.92
C VAL A 39 2.14 -6.82 5.80
N THR A 40 1.00 -6.78 5.15
CA THR A 40 0.10 -7.95 4.99
C THR A 40 0.14 -8.54 3.58
N HIS A 41 0.50 -7.72 2.59
CA HIS A 41 0.45 -8.07 1.18
C HIS A 41 1.69 -7.57 0.48
N LYS A 42 2.16 -8.35 -0.50
CA LYS A 42 3.13 -7.92 -1.49
C LYS A 42 2.41 -7.68 -2.81
N VAL A 43 2.74 -6.57 -3.46
CA VAL A 43 2.19 -6.22 -4.76
C VAL A 43 3.32 -6.02 -5.74
N THR A 44 3.29 -6.75 -6.85
CA THR A 44 4.28 -6.63 -7.92
C THR A 44 3.63 -6.08 -9.17
N LEU A 45 4.23 -5.04 -9.73
CA LEU A 45 3.76 -4.38 -10.94
C LEU A 45 4.92 -3.95 -11.83
N ARG A 46 4.61 -3.60 -13.09
CA ARG A 46 5.57 -2.92 -13.96
C ARG A 46 5.91 -1.54 -13.38
N SER A 47 7.17 -1.15 -13.46
CA SER A 47 7.62 0.16 -12.99
C SER A 47 6.85 1.29 -13.67
N ARG A 48 6.44 2.26 -12.86
CA ARG A 48 5.67 3.42 -13.28
C ARG A 48 5.92 4.61 -12.34
N PRO A 49 5.97 5.84 -12.88
CA PRO A 49 6.34 7.03 -12.10
C PRO A 49 5.22 7.55 -11.18
N ASP A 50 3.97 7.12 -11.41
CA ASP A 50 2.80 7.60 -10.67
C ASP A 50 2.46 6.76 -9.42
N VAL A 51 3.37 5.86 -9.00
CA VAL A 51 3.23 5.05 -7.77
C VAL A 51 4.27 5.51 -6.74
N ALA A 52 3.81 5.90 -5.56
CA ALA A 52 4.64 6.37 -4.45
C ALA A 52 4.21 5.77 -3.11
N THR A 53 5.08 5.82 -2.10
CA THR A 53 4.74 5.45 -0.72
C THR A 53 3.66 6.38 -0.15
N GLY A 54 2.85 5.89 0.78
CA GLY A 54 1.70 6.61 1.33
C GLY A 54 0.47 6.69 0.40
N MET A 55 0.59 6.23 -0.85
CA MET A 55 -0.58 6.01 -1.71
C MET A 55 -1.33 4.73 -1.32
N GLU A 56 -2.55 4.62 -1.83
CA GLU A 56 -3.45 3.50 -1.53
C GLU A 56 -3.87 2.78 -2.81
N LEU A 57 -3.73 1.46 -2.81
CA LEU A 57 -4.30 0.59 -3.83
C LEU A 57 -5.68 0.11 -3.38
N ARG A 58 -6.65 0.13 -4.31
CA ARG A 58 -8.02 -0.33 -4.05
C ARG A 58 -8.33 -1.54 -4.91
N LYS A 59 -8.83 -2.61 -4.28
CA LYS A 59 -9.29 -3.81 -4.99
C LYS A 59 -10.52 -4.40 -4.31
N ALA A 60 -11.65 -4.42 -5.02
CA ALA A 60 -12.90 -5.03 -4.55
C ALA A 60 -13.32 -4.56 -3.13
N GLY A 61 -13.27 -3.26 -2.88
CA GLY A 61 -13.62 -2.66 -1.57
C GLY A 61 -12.53 -2.74 -0.50
N ARG A 62 -11.44 -3.47 -0.75
CA ARG A 62 -10.27 -3.52 0.15
C ARG A 62 -9.29 -2.40 -0.21
N ARG A 63 -8.62 -1.87 0.82
CA ARG A 63 -7.65 -0.78 0.72
C ARG A 63 -6.29 -1.27 1.22
N PHE A 64 -5.25 -0.96 0.46
CA PHE A 64 -3.87 -1.38 0.74
C PHE A 64 -2.97 -0.15 0.69
N GLU A 65 -2.49 0.28 1.84
CA GLU A 65 -1.53 1.38 1.96
C GLU A 65 -0.14 0.88 1.55
N ILE A 66 0.53 1.64 0.68
CA ILE A 66 1.89 1.35 0.23
C ILE A 66 2.88 1.83 1.30
N VAL A 67 3.54 0.88 1.95
CA VAL A 67 4.52 1.13 3.02
C VAL A 67 5.91 1.34 2.42
N THR A 68 6.34 0.41 1.57
CA THR A 68 7.64 0.50 0.88
C THR A 68 7.52 0.17 -0.59
N ILE A 69 8.44 0.72 -1.38
CA ILE A 69 8.61 0.46 -2.81
C ILE A 69 10.06 0.07 -3.01
N ARG A 70 10.31 -1.06 -3.68
CA ARG A 70 11.65 -1.52 -4.01
C ARG A 70 11.68 -2.04 -5.45
N ASP A 71 12.82 -1.90 -6.10
CA ASP A 71 13.13 -2.52 -7.38
C ASP A 71 14.00 -3.76 -7.10
N PRO A 72 13.42 -4.97 -6.95
CA PRO A 72 14.13 -6.14 -6.45
C PRO A 72 15.21 -6.66 -7.40
N ASP A 73 15.13 -6.29 -8.68
CA ASP A 73 16.04 -6.71 -9.74
C ASP A 73 17.03 -5.59 -10.14
N GLU A 74 16.90 -4.40 -9.54
CA GLU A 74 17.71 -3.20 -9.81
C GLU A 74 17.74 -2.73 -11.29
N THR A 75 16.85 -3.29 -12.14
CA THR A 75 16.74 -2.95 -13.57
C THR A 75 15.72 -1.85 -13.86
N GLY A 76 14.94 -1.43 -12.87
CA GLY A 76 13.83 -0.49 -13.01
C GLY A 76 12.64 -1.05 -13.79
N ARG A 77 12.59 -2.37 -14.04
CA ARG A 77 11.53 -3.00 -14.84
C ARG A 77 10.25 -3.24 -14.04
N TYR A 78 10.40 -3.63 -12.78
CA TYR A 78 9.28 -3.99 -11.91
C TYR A 78 9.47 -3.38 -10.52
N LEU A 79 8.35 -3.01 -9.90
CA LEU A 79 8.33 -2.57 -8.51
C LEU A 79 7.69 -3.66 -7.67
N GLN A 80 8.29 -3.95 -6.52
CA GLN A 80 7.68 -4.69 -5.43
C GLN A 80 7.28 -3.71 -4.34
N LEU A 81 5.98 -3.68 -4.05
CA LEU A 81 5.38 -2.89 -3.01
C LEU A 81 5.10 -3.78 -1.80
N ASP A 82 5.51 -3.35 -0.63
CA ASP A 82 4.95 -3.89 0.60
C ASP A 82 3.74 -3.06 0.98
N CYS A 83 2.63 -3.75 1.21
CA CYS A 83 1.36 -3.11 1.51
C CYS A 83 0.77 -3.61 2.82
N ARG A 84 0.18 -2.66 3.55
CA ARG A 84 -0.67 -2.92 4.71
C ARG A 84 -2.13 -2.81 4.31
N GLU A 85 -2.92 -3.83 4.60
CA GLU A 85 -4.36 -3.74 4.46
C GLU A 85 -4.94 -2.88 5.59
N VAL A 86 -5.72 -1.86 5.22
CA VAL A 86 -6.39 -0.97 6.17
C VAL A 86 -7.90 -1.25 6.13
N GLN A 87 -8.45 -1.72 7.25
CA GLN A 87 -9.90 -1.76 7.45
C GLN A 87 -10.40 -0.32 7.67
N GLN A 88 -11.57 0.07 7.14
CA GLN A 88 -12.15 1.36 7.57
C GLN A 88 -12.38 1.26 9.08
N ALA A 89 -11.95 2.26 9.85
CA ALA A 89 -12.63 2.54 11.10
C ALA A 89 -14.07 2.92 10.71
N GLY A 90 -15.04 2.16 11.22
CA GLY A 90 -16.46 2.48 11.08
C GLY A 90 -16.81 3.77 11.81
#